data_AF-A0A1L8PG06-F1
#
_entry.id   AF-A0A1L8PG06-F1
#
_cell.length_a   1.000
_cell.length_b   1.000
_cell.length_c   1.000
_cell.angle_alpha   90.00
_cell.angle_beta   90.00
_cell.angle_gamma   90.00
#
_symmetry.space_group_name_H-M   'P 1'
#
loop_
_entity.id
_entity.type
_entity.pdbx_description
1 polymer ?
#
loop_
_entity_poly.entity_id
_entity_poly.type
_entity_poly.pdbx_seq_one_letter_code
_entity_poly.pdbx_strand_id
1 'polypeptide(L)'
;MEDKSNYLLNPFQIDIDPMEKLLLINFEKDPDDTYLGFEPQVFEEGENGRGHLILGWRKDGKVDVYHQPTLKLDPKKYDIAGKGLANMIERELTGAYYEVNNEGVQAFYQFKDIFDREILIEIKEFNKSKRKPFSLLAPMGEAAENPSALPLILLYDFYFVRKKQTDIRISINGRSHKPDELPVPMDGRRMLYSRYSPKPLIVKINPEKNEEIKLLKTTHLEKKIKTNDCDIEMKWTDYLPSIKTITRRNPVYPVTLTFDPSFPNIITLEDKDVIEGEFAITAHPSSGSIGGIYKVEKKGSVTQVKLHPSNGWMPIPKKMSLKFLYSVGKIFKNWPKTYEWTGYIKENEQQLFFIESEWKRINENKFYKKD
;
A
#
# COMPACT_ATOMS: atom_id res chain seq x y z
N MET A 1 26.82 -32.40 -12.14
CA MET A 1 25.75 -31.39 -12.07
C MET A 1 25.15 -31.50 -10.69
N GLU A 2 25.13 -30.42 -9.91
CA GLU A 2 24.31 -30.42 -8.70
C GLU A 2 22.86 -30.71 -9.09
N ASP A 3 22.18 -31.50 -8.26
CA ASP A 3 20.79 -31.88 -8.49
C ASP A 3 19.91 -30.62 -8.40
N LYS A 4 19.40 -30.17 -9.57
CA LYS A 4 18.55 -28.98 -9.72
C LYS A 4 17.29 -29.04 -8.83
N SER A 5 16.89 -30.23 -8.35
CA SER A 5 15.79 -30.39 -7.40
C SER A 5 16.05 -29.77 -6.02
N ASN A 6 17.31 -29.54 -5.66
CA ASN A 6 17.68 -28.91 -4.39
C ASN A 6 17.67 -27.39 -4.44
N TYR A 7 17.32 -26.78 -5.58
CA TYR A 7 17.27 -25.33 -5.72
C TYR A 7 15.86 -24.87 -6.06
N LEU A 8 15.51 -23.70 -5.54
CA LEU A 8 14.25 -23.03 -5.79
C LEU A 8 14.51 -21.58 -6.20
N LEU A 9 13.80 -21.13 -7.23
CA LEU A 9 13.82 -19.74 -7.66
C LEU A 9 12.52 -19.06 -7.20
N ASN A 10 12.66 -17.98 -6.41
CA ASN A 10 11.54 -17.14 -6.01
C ASN A 10 11.56 -15.82 -6.80
N PRO A 11 10.65 -15.62 -7.78
CA PRO A 11 10.58 -14.38 -8.54
C PRO A 11 9.76 -13.28 -7.86
N PHE A 12 9.18 -13.56 -6.68
CA PHE A 12 8.22 -12.67 -6.03
C PHE A 12 8.85 -11.88 -4.88
N GLN A 13 8.41 -10.63 -4.73
CA GLN A 13 8.83 -9.74 -3.67
C GLN A 13 7.61 -9.04 -3.05
N ILE A 14 7.66 -8.89 -1.72
CA ILE A 14 6.69 -8.13 -0.95
C ILE A 14 7.49 -7.11 -0.15
N ASP A 15 7.41 -5.84 -0.56
CA ASP A 15 8.04 -4.75 0.18
C ASP A 15 7.03 -4.05 1.06
N ILE A 16 7.51 -3.55 2.20
CA ILE A 16 6.70 -2.79 3.13
C ILE A 16 7.43 -1.49 3.44
N ASP A 17 6.80 -0.36 3.10
CA ASP A 17 7.33 0.96 3.45
C ASP A 17 6.92 1.30 4.90
N PRO A 18 7.84 1.82 5.73
CA PRO A 18 7.55 2.15 7.10
C PRO A 18 6.59 3.34 7.18
N MET A 19 5.52 3.22 7.95
CA MET A 19 4.63 4.32 8.35
C MET A 19 3.82 3.88 9.57
N GLU A 20 3.85 4.67 10.63
CA GLU A 20 3.21 4.32 11.89
C GLU A 20 1.79 4.86 11.99
N LYS A 21 1.57 6.09 11.51
CA LYS A 21 0.27 6.73 11.59
C LYS A 21 0.03 7.62 10.38
N LEU A 22 -1.24 7.69 9.98
CA LEU A 22 -1.71 8.47 8.86
C LEU A 22 -2.98 9.23 9.23
N LEU A 23 -2.98 10.54 9.00
CA LEU A 23 -4.13 11.43 9.15
C LEU A 23 -4.34 12.19 7.84
N LEU A 24 -5.57 12.24 7.35
CA LEU A 24 -5.95 13.03 6.17
C LEU A 24 -6.99 14.05 6.62
N ILE A 25 -6.76 15.31 6.26
CA ILE A 25 -7.60 16.46 6.61
C ILE A 25 -7.98 17.15 5.31
N ASN A 26 -9.26 17.08 4.94
CA ASN A 26 -9.78 17.68 3.73
C ASN A 26 -10.58 18.95 4.06
N PHE A 27 -10.36 20.01 3.30
CA PHE A 27 -11.12 21.26 3.33
C PHE A 27 -11.37 21.74 1.90
N GLU A 28 -11.71 20.80 1.00
CA GLU A 28 -11.90 21.06 -0.43
C GLU A 28 -13.07 22.00 -0.71
N LYS A 29 -14.08 22.02 0.18
CA LYS A 29 -15.23 22.93 0.08
C LYS A 29 -14.97 24.33 0.65
N ASP A 30 -13.85 24.52 1.34
CA ASP A 30 -13.36 25.82 1.83
C ASP A 30 -11.85 25.93 1.61
N PRO A 31 -11.40 25.95 0.34
CA PRO A 31 -10.00 25.80 0.01
C PRO A 31 -9.20 27.07 0.34
N ASP A 32 -7.90 26.87 0.55
CA ASP A 32 -6.90 27.92 0.47
C ASP A 32 -6.61 28.28 -1.01
N ASP A 33 -5.82 29.32 -1.22
CA ASP A 33 -5.33 29.67 -2.55
C ASP A 33 -4.39 28.61 -3.11
N THR A 34 -3.65 27.90 -2.24
CA THR A 34 -2.73 26.83 -2.62
C THR A 34 -3.28 25.45 -2.29
N TYR A 35 -3.79 25.26 -1.07
CA TYR A 35 -4.07 23.94 -0.51
C TYR A 35 -5.56 23.57 -0.48
N LEU A 36 -5.81 22.26 -0.61
CA LEU A 36 -7.11 21.60 -0.48
C LEU A 36 -7.19 20.68 0.75
N GLY A 37 -6.04 20.31 1.30
CA GLY A 37 -5.94 19.36 2.38
C GLY A 37 -4.51 19.22 2.90
N PHE A 38 -4.41 18.63 4.09
CA PHE A 38 -3.14 18.23 4.67
C PHE A 38 -3.19 16.76 5.07
N GLU A 39 -2.06 16.07 4.92
CA GLU A 39 -1.89 14.68 5.30
C GLU A 39 -0.66 14.50 6.20
N PRO A 40 -0.82 14.61 7.52
CA PRO A 40 0.24 14.26 8.45
C PRO A 40 0.51 12.75 8.51
N GLN A 41 1.79 12.40 8.53
CA GLN A 41 2.34 11.05 8.62
C GLN A 41 3.39 10.99 9.73
N VAL A 42 3.46 9.84 10.43
CA VAL A 42 4.41 9.59 11.51
C VAL A 42 5.26 8.37 11.19
N PHE A 43 6.55 8.46 11.46
CA PHE A 43 7.52 7.38 11.29
C PHE A 43 8.25 7.18 12.62
N GLU A 44 8.22 5.97 13.15
CA GLU A 44 9.01 5.56 14.33
C GLU A 44 10.02 4.53 13.86
N GLU A 45 11.29 4.94 13.75
CA GLU A 45 12.43 4.08 13.40
C GLU A 45 12.38 3.47 11.97
N GLY A 46 13.56 3.27 11.38
CA GLY A 46 13.70 2.72 10.02
C GLY A 46 14.72 3.46 9.17
N GLU A 47 14.84 3.03 7.91
CA GLU A 47 15.81 3.58 6.95
C GLU A 47 15.62 5.08 6.69
N ASN A 48 14.37 5.54 6.72
CA ASN A 48 14.00 6.94 6.50
C ASN A 48 14.13 7.79 7.77
N GLY A 49 14.59 7.24 8.90
CA GLY A 49 14.65 7.94 10.18
C GLY A 49 13.31 8.01 10.91
N ARG A 50 13.27 8.84 11.95
CA ARG A 50 12.13 9.02 12.85
C ARG A 50 11.63 10.46 12.75
N GLY A 51 10.32 10.66 12.72
CA GLY A 51 9.75 12.00 12.78
C GLY A 51 8.38 12.12 12.12
N HIS A 52 7.96 13.37 11.97
CA HIS A 52 6.72 13.77 11.34
C HIS A 52 6.97 14.33 9.95
N LEU A 53 6.02 14.07 9.05
CA LEU A 53 5.92 14.70 7.75
C LEU A 53 4.46 15.11 7.49
N ILE A 54 4.26 16.13 6.68
CA ILE A 54 2.95 16.62 6.25
C ILE A 54 2.98 16.77 4.73
N LEU A 55 2.05 16.11 4.04
CA LEU A 55 1.76 16.44 2.65
C LEU A 55 0.73 17.57 2.59
N GLY A 56 1.06 18.68 1.93
CA GLY A 56 0.12 19.72 1.54
C GLY A 56 -0.44 19.41 0.15
N TRP A 57 -1.69 18.99 0.08
CA TRP A 57 -2.37 18.68 -1.18
C TRP A 57 -2.75 19.97 -1.89
N ARG A 58 -2.14 20.24 -3.05
CA ARG A 58 -2.32 21.47 -3.81
C ARG A 58 -3.51 21.39 -4.76
N LYS A 59 -4.05 22.54 -5.14
CA LYS A 59 -5.14 22.66 -6.13
C LYS A 59 -4.76 22.19 -7.54
N ASP A 60 -3.48 22.28 -7.90
CA ASP A 60 -2.96 21.81 -9.19
C ASP A 60 -2.87 20.27 -9.28
N GLY A 61 -3.07 19.57 -8.14
CA GLY A 61 -3.02 18.13 -7.99
C GLY A 61 -1.66 17.59 -7.54
N LYS A 62 -0.64 18.45 -7.38
CA LYS A 62 0.67 18.06 -6.81
C LYS A 62 0.67 18.13 -5.28
N VAL A 63 1.76 17.67 -4.67
CA VAL A 63 1.95 17.74 -3.21
C VAL A 63 3.21 18.52 -2.83
N ASP A 64 3.09 19.37 -1.81
CA ASP A 64 4.25 19.90 -1.09
C ASP A 64 4.53 19.00 0.12
N VAL A 65 5.78 18.59 0.32
CA VAL A 65 6.21 17.72 1.42
C VAL A 65 6.95 18.56 2.45
N TYR A 66 6.41 18.66 3.67
CA TYR A 66 7.07 19.29 4.81
C TYR A 66 7.52 18.22 5.78
N HIS A 67 8.80 18.14 6.11
CA HIS A 67 9.32 17.04 6.93
C HIS A 67 10.33 17.51 7.97
N GLN A 68 10.41 16.78 9.09
CA GLN A 68 11.45 17.03 10.09
C GLN A 68 12.86 16.72 9.54
N PRO A 69 13.91 17.43 10.00
CA PRO A 69 15.30 17.17 9.60
C PRO A 69 15.78 15.75 9.91
N THR A 70 15.14 15.10 10.88
CA THR A 70 15.46 13.73 11.29
C THR A 70 14.98 12.66 10.30
N LEU A 71 14.20 13.06 9.29
CA LEU A 71 13.74 12.18 8.21
C LEU A 71 14.68 12.26 6.99
N LYS A 72 15.05 11.11 6.46
CA LYS A 72 15.80 10.94 5.20
C LYS A 72 14.86 10.44 4.14
N LEU A 73 14.37 11.35 3.31
CA LEU A 73 13.35 11.06 2.30
C LEU A 73 13.96 10.99 0.91
N ASP A 74 13.44 10.09 0.09
CA ASP A 74 13.73 10.02 -1.34
C ASP A 74 12.60 10.73 -2.11
N PRO A 75 12.86 11.87 -2.77
CA PRO A 75 11.87 12.60 -3.57
C PRO A 75 11.16 11.72 -4.62
N LYS A 76 11.85 10.72 -5.19
CA LYS A 76 11.27 9.84 -6.23
C LYS A 76 10.12 8.98 -5.72
N LYS A 77 10.01 8.77 -4.41
CA LYS A 77 8.92 7.99 -3.82
C LYS A 77 7.57 8.73 -3.81
N TYR A 78 7.54 10.02 -4.16
CA TYR A 78 6.34 10.85 -4.12
C TYR A 78 5.66 11.03 -5.48
N ASP A 79 6.15 10.40 -6.55
CA ASP A 79 5.51 10.43 -7.88
C ASP A 79 4.13 9.76 -7.88
N ILE A 80 3.84 8.90 -6.88
CA ILE A 80 2.55 8.24 -6.69
C ILE A 80 1.52 9.07 -5.93
N ALA A 81 1.90 10.24 -5.38
CA ALA A 81 1.00 11.13 -4.64
C ALA A 81 0.40 12.19 -5.57
N GLY A 82 -0.88 12.03 -5.92
CA GLY A 82 -1.57 12.97 -6.82
C GLY A 82 -0.94 12.98 -8.21
N LYS A 83 -0.51 14.16 -8.68
CA LYS A 83 0.28 14.37 -9.91
C LYS A 83 1.79 14.49 -9.64
N GLY A 84 2.24 13.96 -8.51
CA GLY A 84 3.64 13.95 -8.09
C GLY A 84 4.04 15.12 -7.18
N LEU A 85 5.33 15.16 -6.87
CA LEU A 85 5.95 16.14 -5.97
C LEU A 85 6.01 17.54 -6.62
N ALA A 86 5.60 18.57 -5.87
CA ALA A 86 5.87 19.98 -6.21
C ALA A 86 7.14 20.47 -5.50
N ASN A 87 7.20 20.32 -4.18
CA ASN A 87 8.32 20.74 -3.36
C ASN A 87 8.55 19.75 -2.22
N MET A 88 9.80 19.58 -1.78
CA MET A 88 10.16 18.89 -0.54
C MET A 88 11.00 19.83 0.30
N ILE A 89 10.52 20.14 1.50
CA ILE A 89 11.09 21.18 2.34
C ILE A 89 11.21 20.69 3.78
N GLU A 90 12.42 20.85 4.31
CA GLU A 90 12.70 20.60 5.72
C GLU A 90 12.07 21.67 6.61
N ARG A 91 11.44 21.25 7.71
CA ARG A 91 10.81 22.06 8.74
C ARG A 91 10.93 21.37 10.10
N GLU A 92 11.26 22.12 11.14
CA GLU A 92 11.35 21.57 12.50
C GLU A 92 10.05 20.93 13.02
N LEU A 93 8.89 21.43 12.56
CA LEU A 93 7.56 21.04 13.05
C LEU A 93 7.51 21.05 14.59
N THR A 94 8.00 22.13 15.21
CA THR A 94 8.16 22.22 16.66
C THR A 94 6.83 21.99 17.40
N GLY A 95 6.85 21.09 18.38
CA GLY A 95 5.66 20.73 19.15
C GLY A 95 4.67 19.83 18.40
N ALA A 96 5.01 19.35 17.21
CA ALA A 96 4.17 18.42 16.47
C ALA A 96 3.91 17.15 17.29
N TYR A 97 2.65 16.73 17.34
CA TYR A 97 2.27 15.44 17.90
C TYR A 97 1.08 14.87 17.15
N TYR A 98 1.00 13.54 17.13
CA TYR A 98 -0.16 12.83 16.64
C TYR A 98 -0.35 11.49 17.32
N GLU A 99 -1.48 11.38 18.00
CA GLU A 99 -1.92 10.20 18.73
C GLU A 99 -3.37 9.88 18.39
N VAL A 100 -3.70 8.59 18.44
CA VAL A 100 -5.07 8.10 18.38
C VAL A 100 -5.34 7.32 19.66
N ASN A 101 -6.15 7.89 20.54
CA ASN A 101 -6.50 7.28 21.83
C ASN A 101 -7.95 6.76 21.82
N ASN A 102 -8.49 6.45 23.00
CA ASN A 102 -9.88 5.97 23.13
C ASN A 102 -10.92 7.03 22.73
N GLU A 103 -10.61 8.31 22.90
CA GLU A 103 -11.45 9.45 22.55
C GLU A 103 -11.30 9.85 21.08
N GLY A 104 -10.27 9.39 20.39
CA GLY A 104 -10.04 9.62 18.96
C GLY A 104 -8.70 10.29 18.69
N VAL A 105 -8.66 11.12 17.65
CA VAL A 105 -7.45 11.83 17.23
C VAL A 105 -7.12 12.97 18.21
N GLN A 106 -5.86 13.00 18.61
CA GLN A 106 -5.19 14.16 19.19
C GLN A 106 -4.03 14.51 18.25
N ALA A 107 -4.08 15.68 17.61
CA ALA A 107 -3.05 16.10 16.68
C ALA A 107 -2.79 17.60 16.78
N PHE A 108 -1.53 17.99 16.64
CA PHE A 108 -1.11 19.38 16.53
C PHE A 108 0.07 19.48 15.57
N TYR A 109 0.01 20.46 14.69
CA TYR A 109 1.09 20.80 13.77
C TYR A 109 1.11 22.31 13.57
N GLN A 110 2.29 22.91 13.71
CA GLN A 110 2.52 24.33 13.43
C GLN A 110 3.82 24.45 12.63
N PHE A 111 3.76 25.10 11.48
CA PHE A 111 4.90 25.26 10.58
C PHE A 111 4.67 26.38 9.57
N LYS A 112 5.70 26.70 8.78
CA LYS A 112 5.56 27.64 7.66
C LYS A 112 5.59 26.91 6.33
N ASP A 113 4.71 27.32 5.42
CA ASP A 113 4.63 26.75 4.08
C ASP A 113 5.74 27.25 3.14
N ILE A 114 5.64 26.95 1.84
CA ILE A 114 6.59 27.43 0.81
C ILE A 114 6.53 28.94 0.57
N PHE A 115 5.47 29.62 1.00
CA PHE A 115 5.26 31.06 0.89
C PHE A 115 5.51 31.79 2.21
N ASP A 116 6.16 31.13 3.17
CA ASP A 116 6.41 31.62 4.54
C ASP A 116 5.12 31.92 5.34
N ARG A 117 3.97 31.37 4.91
CA ARG A 117 2.69 31.51 5.60
C ARG A 117 2.63 30.54 6.77
N GLU A 118 2.17 31.03 7.92
CA GLU A 118 1.96 30.18 9.09
C GLU A 118 0.78 29.22 8.88
N ILE A 119 1.04 27.92 9.06
CA ILE A 119 0.03 26.86 9.05
C ILE A 119 -0.14 26.36 10.49
N LEU A 120 -1.40 26.27 10.93
CA LEU A 120 -1.79 25.62 12.17
C LEU A 120 -2.85 24.55 11.89
N ILE A 121 -2.60 23.34 12.37
CA ILE A 121 -3.53 22.22 12.35
C ILE A 121 -3.65 21.71 13.77
N GLU A 122 -4.85 21.70 14.32
CA GLU A 122 -5.15 21.16 15.65
C GLU A 122 -6.42 20.31 15.58
N ILE A 123 -6.37 19.08 16.10
CA ILE A 123 -7.53 18.21 16.27
C ILE A 123 -7.51 17.64 17.68
N LYS A 124 -8.60 17.82 18.42
CA LYS A 124 -8.82 17.23 19.74
C LYS A 124 -10.20 16.60 19.79
N GLU A 125 -10.29 15.28 19.69
CA GLU A 125 -11.53 14.55 19.96
C GLU A 125 -11.65 14.24 21.47
N PHE A 126 -12.73 14.66 22.12
CA PHE A 126 -13.00 14.40 23.54
C PHE A 126 -14.30 13.60 23.74
N ASN A 127 -14.60 12.75 22.76
CA ASN A 127 -15.83 11.98 22.72
C ASN A 127 -15.67 10.64 23.44
N LYS A 128 -16.29 10.54 24.63
CA LYS A 128 -16.22 9.36 25.52
C LYS A 128 -16.85 8.08 24.95
N SER A 129 -17.60 8.16 23.85
CA SER A 129 -18.22 6.97 23.28
C SER A 129 -17.20 6.09 22.56
N LYS A 130 -17.34 4.77 22.70
CA LYS A 130 -16.46 3.81 22.03
C LYS A 130 -16.46 3.99 20.51
N ARG A 131 -15.27 4.11 19.93
CA ARG A 131 -15.07 4.11 18.46
C ARG A 131 -15.40 2.75 17.88
N LYS A 132 -15.82 2.75 16.61
CA LYS A 132 -16.10 1.53 15.85
C LYS A 132 -15.24 1.53 14.59
N PRO A 133 -13.89 1.45 14.72
CA PRO A 133 -13.02 1.46 13.56
C PRO A 133 -13.24 0.23 12.67
N PHE A 134 -12.66 0.27 11.49
CA PHE A 134 -12.69 -0.81 10.52
C PHE A 134 -11.38 -0.84 9.72
N SER A 135 -11.21 -1.84 8.87
CA SER A 135 -10.06 -1.93 7.98
C SER A 135 -10.50 -1.76 6.54
N LEU A 136 -9.65 -1.14 5.73
CA LEU A 136 -9.91 -0.92 4.31
C LEU A 136 -8.61 -0.95 3.50
N LEU A 137 -8.73 -1.31 2.22
CA LEU A 137 -7.70 -1.05 1.22
C LEU A 137 -7.98 0.31 0.59
N ALA A 138 -7.06 1.27 0.73
CA ALA A 138 -7.23 2.57 0.12
C ALA A 138 -7.04 2.47 -1.41
N PRO A 139 -7.85 3.17 -2.22
CA PRO A 139 -7.84 3.05 -3.67
C PRO A 139 -6.70 3.87 -4.31
N MET A 140 -5.54 3.96 -3.66
CA MET A 140 -4.42 4.79 -4.13
C MET A 140 -3.84 4.31 -5.46
N GLY A 141 -3.87 3.00 -5.73
CA GLY A 141 -3.47 2.44 -7.02
C GLY A 141 -4.43 2.76 -8.17
N GLU A 142 -5.61 3.36 -7.93
CA GLU A 142 -6.51 3.70 -9.05
C GLU A 142 -5.86 4.72 -10.00
N ALA A 143 -5.20 5.73 -9.44
CA ALA A 143 -4.65 6.88 -10.16
C ALA A 143 -3.29 6.62 -10.84
N ALA A 144 -2.64 5.48 -10.57
CA ALA A 144 -1.35 5.19 -11.17
C ALA A 144 -1.47 4.83 -12.66
N GLU A 145 -0.87 5.64 -13.52
CA GLU A 145 -0.80 5.42 -14.97
C GLU A 145 0.29 4.41 -15.34
N ASN A 146 1.51 4.60 -14.79
CA ASN A 146 2.69 3.76 -15.02
C ASN A 146 3.19 3.16 -13.70
N PRO A 147 2.52 2.14 -13.15
CA PRO A 147 2.87 1.61 -11.84
C PRO A 147 4.18 0.81 -11.88
N SER A 148 5.10 1.10 -10.97
CA SER A 148 6.31 0.28 -10.74
C SER A 148 6.07 -0.89 -9.77
N ALA A 149 4.90 -0.98 -9.14
CA ALA A 149 4.48 -2.07 -8.25
C ALA A 149 2.95 -2.13 -8.20
N LEU A 150 2.37 -3.19 -7.63
CA LEU A 150 0.98 -3.17 -7.17
C LEU A 150 0.94 -2.63 -5.73
N PRO A 151 0.42 -1.41 -5.48
CA PRO A 151 0.45 -0.79 -4.16
C PRO A 151 -0.77 -1.21 -3.32
N LEU A 152 -0.55 -1.83 -2.15
CA LEU A 152 -1.62 -2.15 -1.21
C LEU A 152 -1.48 -1.28 0.04
N ILE A 153 -2.30 -0.24 0.12
CA ILE A 153 -2.36 0.67 1.27
C ILE A 153 -3.46 0.19 2.21
N LEU A 154 -3.09 -0.70 3.13
CA LEU A 154 -4.02 -1.32 4.09
C LEU A 154 -4.11 -0.45 5.33
N LEU A 155 -5.27 0.15 5.57
CA LEU A 155 -5.50 1.03 6.70
C LEU A 155 -6.18 0.25 7.83
N TYR A 156 -5.43 -0.09 8.88
CA TYR A 156 -5.97 -0.75 10.07
C TYR A 156 -6.44 0.28 11.10
N ASP A 157 -7.43 -0.13 11.91
CA ASP A 157 -8.11 0.76 12.86
C ASP A 157 -8.57 2.09 12.23
N PHE A 158 -8.92 2.06 10.94
CA PHE A 158 -9.34 3.22 10.18
C PHE A 158 -10.65 3.77 10.72
N TYR A 159 -10.73 5.10 10.82
CA TYR A 159 -11.95 5.79 11.22
C TYR A 159 -12.00 7.24 10.70
N PHE A 160 -13.20 7.80 10.71
CA PHE A 160 -13.41 9.22 10.44
C PHE A 160 -13.40 10.01 11.75
N VAL A 161 -12.92 11.25 11.69
CA VAL A 161 -12.99 12.18 12.81
C VAL A 161 -14.46 12.50 13.08
N ARG A 162 -14.89 12.40 14.34
CA ARG A 162 -16.27 12.70 14.71
C ARG A 162 -16.52 14.21 14.61
N LYS A 163 -17.75 14.61 14.26
CA LYS A 163 -18.11 16.04 14.22
C LYS A 163 -18.43 16.61 15.61
N LYS A 164 -19.12 15.83 16.44
CA LYS A 164 -19.52 16.25 17.79
C LYS A 164 -18.44 15.89 18.80
N GLN A 165 -18.18 16.80 19.73
CA GLN A 165 -17.16 16.67 20.78
C GLN A 165 -15.75 16.56 20.20
N THR A 166 -15.48 17.45 19.25
CA THR A 166 -14.21 17.56 18.55
C THR A 166 -13.92 19.04 18.34
N ASP A 167 -12.77 19.49 18.80
CA ASP A 167 -12.22 20.77 18.43
C ASP A 167 -11.28 20.54 17.25
N ILE A 168 -11.55 21.19 16.12
CA ILE A 168 -10.71 21.14 14.93
C ILE A 168 -10.43 22.57 14.47
N ARG A 169 -9.16 22.88 14.30
CA ARG A 169 -8.67 24.16 13.79
C ARG A 169 -7.73 23.91 12.64
N ILE A 170 -8.00 24.57 11.53
CA ILE A 170 -7.14 24.60 10.35
C ILE A 170 -7.00 26.08 10.03
N SER A 171 -5.79 26.63 10.12
CA SER A 171 -5.52 28.03 9.82
C SER A 171 -4.31 28.14 8.91
N ILE A 172 -4.42 28.98 7.89
CA ILE A 172 -3.33 29.32 6.97
C ILE A 172 -3.24 30.85 6.94
N ASN A 173 -2.10 31.38 7.37
CA ASN A 173 -1.85 32.81 7.53
C ASN A 173 -2.96 33.54 8.33
N GLY A 174 -3.43 32.92 9.42
CA GLY A 174 -4.51 33.46 10.24
C GLY A 174 -5.93 33.26 9.69
N ARG A 175 -6.10 32.86 8.41
CA ARG A 175 -7.41 32.51 7.85
C ARG A 175 -7.81 31.11 8.29
N SER A 176 -8.94 31.01 8.98
CA SER A 176 -9.53 29.73 9.37
C SER A 176 -10.24 29.03 8.20
N HIS A 177 -10.08 27.72 8.10
CA HIS A 177 -10.71 26.86 7.10
C HIS A 177 -11.61 25.81 7.76
N LYS A 178 -12.73 25.50 7.10
CA LYS A 178 -13.67 24.47 7.56
C LYS A 178 -13.33 23.10 6.97
N PRO A 179 -13.23 22.06 7.81
CA PRO A 179 -13.06 20.69 7.32
C PRO A 179 -14.32 20.22 6.61
N ASP A 180 -14.15 19.38 5.59
CA ASP A 180 -15.25 18.78 4.86
C ASP A 180 -16.06 17.83 5.75
N GLU A 181 -17.36 17.74 5.50
CA GLU A 181 -18.25 16.79 6.17
C GLU A 181 -18.51 15.55 5.32
N LEU A 182 -18.56 14.39 5.97
CA LEU A 182 -19.04 13.16 5.35
C LEU A 182 -20.56 13.33 5.05
N PRO A 183 -21.01 13.07 3.81
CA PRO A 183 -22.40 13.38 3.42
C PRO A 183 -23.42 12.55 4.20
N VAL A 184 -23.06 11.30 4.51
CA VAL A 184 -23.89 10.35 5.26
C VAL A 184 -23.32 10.12 6.65
N PRO A 185 -24.17 9.97 7.68
CA PRO A 185 -23.69 9.58 9.01
C PRO A 185 -23.10 8.17 8.99
N MET A 186 -22.10 7.93 9.84
CA MET A 186 -21.54 6.61 10.08
C MET A 186 -21.77 6.25 11.55
N ASP A 187 -22.13 5.00 11.83
CA ASP A 187 -22.41 4.51 13.20
C ASP A 187 -23.41 5.39 13.98
N GLY A 188 -24.42 5.94 13.28
CA GLY A 188 -25.45 6.82 13.85
C GLY A 188 -24.94 8.23 14.19
N ARG A 189 -23.78 8.64 13.66
CA ARG A 189 -23.13 9.92 14.00
C ARG A 189 -22.69 10.67 12.75
N ARG A 190 -22.72 12.00 12.83
CA ARG A 190 -22.12 12.88 11.82
C ARG A 190 -20.60 12.85 11.99
N MET A 191 -19.91 12.65 10.88
CA MET A 191 -18.45 12.60 10.80
C MET A 191 -17.94 13.74 9.91
N LEU A 192 -16.71 14.16 10.16
CA LEU A 192 -15.92 14.91 9.19
C LEU A 192 -15.39 13.94 8.13
N TYR A 193 -15.01 14.47 6.97
CA TYR A 193 -14.32 13.71 5.93
C TYR A 193 -12.84 13.49 6.25
N SER A 194 -12.31 14.25 7.21
CA SER A 194 -11.03 13.97 7.86
C SER A 194 -11.03 12.56 8.45
N ARG A 195 -9.97 11.81 8.18
CA ARG A 195 -9.90 10.37 8.40
C ARG A 195 -8.51 9.94 8.77
N TYR A 196 -8.39 8.84 9.47
CA TYR A 196 -7.11 8.42 10.02
C TYR A 196 -6.97 6.92 10.15
N SER A 197 -5.73 6.46 10.21
CA SER A 197 -5.34 5.10 10.57
C SER A 197 -4.11 5.17 11.49
N PRO A 198 -4.20 4.62 12.71
CA PRO A 198 -3.06 4.55 13.62
C PRO A 198 -2.11 3.38 13.34
N LYS A 199 -2.41 2.58 12.30
CA LYS A 199 -1.68 1.37 11.91
C LYS A 199 -1.80 1.17 10.40
N PRO A 200 -1.33 2.12 9.56
CA PRO A 200 -1.30 1.90 8.14
C PRO A 200 -0.25 0.82 7.81
N LEU A 201 -0.45 0.09 6.73
CA LEU A 201 0.51 -0.87 6.20
C LEU A 201 0.61 -0.64 4.69
N ILE A 202 1.75 -0.13 4.25
CA ILE A 202 2.02 0.22 2.85
C ILE A 202 2.82 -0.92 2.23
N VAL A 203 2.16 -1.70 1.38
CA VAL A 203 2.78 -2.85 0.73
C VAL A 203 2.99 -2.57 -0.75
N LYS A 204 4.13 -2.99 -1.30
CA LYS A 204 4.39 -3.05 -2.74
C LYS A 204 4.61 -4.50 -3.15
N ILE A 205 3.74 -5.01 -4.01
CA ILE A 205 3.86 -6.37 -4.54
C ILE A 205 4.64 -6.33 -5.84
N ASN A 206 5.67 -7.18 -5.93
CA ASN A 206 6.60 -7.32 -7.04
C ASN A 206 7.00 -5.98 -7.66
N PRO A 207 7.75 -5.12 -6.96
CA PRO A 207 8.34 -3.94 -7.59
C PRO A 207 9.08 -4.30 -8.89
N GLU A 208 9.11 -3.38 -9.84
CA GLU A 208 9.81 -3.50 -11.11
C GLU A 208 11.29 -3.81 -10.87
N LYS A 209 11.83 -4.73 -11.66
CA LYS A 209 13.17 -5.30 -11.45
C LYS A 209 13.85 -5.59 -12.77
N ASN A 210 15.14 -5.34 -12.79
CA ASN A 210 16.07 -5.81 -13.80
C ASN A 210 17.36 -6.23 -13.09
N GLU A 211 17.37 -7.44 -12.55
CA GLU A 211 18.44 -7.91 -11.65
C GLU A 211 18.60 -9.43 -11.67
N GLU A 212 19.67 -9.92 -11.02
CA GLU A 212 19.90 -11.34 -10.78
C GLU A 212 18.97 -11.88 -9.67
N ILE A 213 18.37 -13.04 -9.88
CA ILE A 213 17.63 -13.78 -8.85
C ILE A 213 18.54 -14.81 -8.19
N LYS A 214 18.68 -14.70 -6.87
CA LYS A 214 19.42 -15.68 -6.06
C LYS A 214 18.65 -17.00 -5.97
N LEU A 215 19.37 -18.09 -6.22
CA LEU A 215 18.87 -19.44 -5.96
C LEU A 215 18.77 -19.69 -4.45
N LEU A 216 17.62 -20.19 -4.02
CA LEU A 216 17.41 -20.66 -2.66
C LEU A 216 17.76 -22.14 -2.60
N LYS A 217 18.76 -22.49 -1.79
CA LYS A 217 19.09 -23.88 -1.51
C LYS A 217 18.00 -24.48 -0.61
N THR A 218 17.59 -25.69 -0.93
CA THR A 218 16.54 -26.45 -0.25
C THR A 218 17.06 -27.84 0.09
N THR A 219 16.47 -28.46 1.11
CA THR A 219 16.68 -29.87 1.42
C THR A 219 15.38 -30.64 1.19
N HIS A 220 15.43 -31.85 0.61
CA HIS A 220 14.23 -32.65 0.38
C HIS A 220 13.36 -32.78 1.65
N LEU A 221 12.03 -32.57 1.48
CA LEU A 221 11.01 -32.51 2.55
C LEU A 221 11.10 -31.30 3.50
N GLU A 222 12.02 -30.36 3.27
CA GLU A 222 12.03 -29.08 3.98
C GLU A 222 10.73 -28.34 3.70
N LYS A 223 9.93 -28.07 4.73
CA LYS A 223 8.62 -27.44 4.53
C LYS A 223 8.71 -25.93 4.34
N LYS A 224 9.82 -25.31 4.76
CA LYS A 224 9.90 -23.86 4.89
C LYS A 224 11.35 -23.36 4.84
N ILE A 225 11.58 -22.35 4.01
CA ILE A 225 12.84 -21.58 3.98
C ILE A 225 12.59 -20.26 4.72
N LYS A 226 13.55 -19.86 5.57
CA LYS A 226 13.56 -18.54 6.20
C LYS A 226 14.64 -17.68 5.57
N THR A 227 14.24 -16.52 5.08
CA THR A 227 15.15 -15.45 4.66
C THR A 227 15.23 -14.40 5.76
N ASN A 228 15.95 -13.30 5.52
CA ASN A 228 16.06 -12.20 6.49
C ASN A 228 14.70 -11.63 6.90
N ASP A 229 13.72 -11.69 6.00
CA ASP A 229 12.52 -10.88 6.11
C ASP A 229 11.23 -11.59 5.66
N CYS A 230 11.39 -12.68 4.90
CA CYS A 230 10.32 -13.54 4.43
C CYS A 230 10.45 -14.99 4.92
N ASP A 231 9.29 -15.62 5.04
CA ASP A 231 9.08 -17.02 5.33
C ASP A 231 8.43 -17.68 4.10
N ILE A 232 9.10 -18.62 3.45
CA ILE A 232 8.61 -19.27 2.22
C ILE A 232 8.23 -20.71 2.54
N GLU A 233 6.95 -21.08 2.40
CA GLU A 233 6.49 -22.45 2.59
C GLU A 233 6.43 -23.19 1.25
N MET A 234 6.88 -24.45 1.26
CA MET A 234 7.01 -25.28 0.07
C MET A 234 6.07 -26.49 0.12
N LYS A 235 5.60 -26.92 -1.05
CA LYS A 235 4.96 -28.21 -1.27
C LYS A 235 5.89 -29.07 -2.14
N TRP A 236 6.14 -30.30 -1.71
CA TRP A 236 6.96 -31.26 -2.46
C TRP A 236 6.06 -32.21 -3.26
N THR A 237 6.42 -32.47 -4.50
CA THR A 237 5.78 -33.49 -5.36
C THR A 237 6.88 -34.14 -6.17
N ASP A 238 7.01 -35.46 -6.11
CA ASP A 238 8.06 -36.24 -6.79
C ASP A 238 9.47 -35.65 -6.63
N TYR A 239 9.85 -35.33 -5.38
CA TYR A 239 11.14 -34.73 -5.01
C TYR A 239 11.37 -33.30 -5.53
N LEU A 240 10.36 -32.64 -6.12
CA LEU A 240 10.46 -31.26 -6.58
C LEU A 240 9.72 -30.30 -5.63
N PRO A 241 10.37 -29.22 -5.17
CA PRO A 241 9.72 -28.20 -4.35
C PRO A 241 8.86 -27.27 -5.24
N SER A 242 7.79 -26.72 -4.68
CA SER A 242 6.96 -25.67 -5.29
C SER A 242 6.56 -24.66 -4.22
N ILE A 243 6.45 -23.39 -4.56
CA ILE A 243 6.14 -22.32 -3.59
C ILE A 243 4.65 -22.35 -3.29
N LYS A 244 4.29 -22.71 -2.05
CA LYS A 244 2.90 -22.66 -1.59
C LYS A 244 2.55 -21.27 -1.08
N THR A 245 3.40 -20.71 -0.22
CA THR A 245 3.19 -19.38 0.37
C THR A 245 4.50 -18.62 0.50
N ILE A 246 4.42 -17.30 0.44
CA ILE A 246 5.48 -16.36 0.78
C ILE A 246 4.89 -15.39 1.79
N THR A 247 5.45 -15.35 3.00
CA THR A 247 4.99 -14.48 4.08
C THR A 247 6.06 -13.46 4.42
N ARG A 248 5.82 -12.19 4.11
CA ARG A 248 6.61 -11.06 4.58
C ARG A 248 6.27 -10.78 6.03
N ARG A 249 7.27 -10.88 6.91
CA ARG A 249 7.12 -10.58 8.34
C ARG A 249 7.01 -9.06 8.52
N ASN A 250 6.11 -8.64 9.42
CA ASN A 250 5.94 -7.24 9.79
C ASN A 250 5.37 -7.14 11.21
N PRO A 251 5.81 -6.16 12.03
CA PRO A 251 5.35 -6.00 13.41
C PRO A 251 3.85 -5.72 13.58
N VAL A 252 3.22 -5.05 12.60
CA VAL A 252 1.78 -4.75 12.61
C VAL A 252 1.01 -6.00 12.21
N TYR A 253 1.17 -6.44 10.96
CA TYR A 253 0.58 -7.68 10.45
C TYR A 253 1.44 -8.25 9.32
N PRO A 254 1.71 -9.56 9.29
CA PRO A 254 2.37 -10.18 8.16
C PRO A 254 1.52 -10.06 6.88
N VAL A 255 2.19 -10.06 5.74
CA VAL A 255 1.54 -10.09 4.41
C VAL A 255 1.93 -11.39 3.73
N THR A 256 0.92 -12.13 3.25
CA THR A 256 1.11 -13.46 2.67
C THR A 256 0.61 -13.48 1.23
N LEU A 257 1.45 -13.96 0.32
CA LEU A 257 1.10 -14.37 -1.03
C LEU A 257 0.98 -15.90 -1.05
N THR A 258 -0.18 -16.41 -1.45
CA THR A 258 -0.49 -17.85 -1.53
C THR A 258 -0.82 -18.24 -2.96
N PHE A 259 -0.48 -19.46 -3.36
CA PHE A 259 -0.76 -20.02 -4.68
C PHE A 259 -1.57 -21.32 -4.58
N ASP A 260 -2.50 -21.53 -5.51
CA ASP A 260 -3.22 -22.80 -5.69
C ASP A 260 -3.45 -23.11 -7.20
N PRO A 261 -2.86 -24.18 -7.75
CA PRO A 261 -1.83 -25.03 -7.14
C PRO A 261 -0.58 -24.22 -6.73
N SER A 262 0.29 -24.80 -5.91
CA SER A 262 1.58 -24.19 -5.55
C SER A 262 2.35 -23.75 -6.80
N PHE A 263 3.00 -22.58 -6.74
CA PHE A 263 3.76 -22.03 -7.85
C PHE A 263 4.98 -22.93 -8.18
N PRO A 264 5.16 -23.32 -9.44
CA PRO A 264 6.10 -24.38 -9.82
C PRO A 264 7.58 -23.96 -9.64
N ASN A 265 8.47 -24.95 -9.51
CA ASN A 265 9.90 -24.69 -9.61
C ASN A 265 10.28 -24.38 -11.06
N ILE A 266 10.60 -23.13 -11.33
CA ILE A 266 10.92 -22.65 -12.69
C ILE A 266 12.17 -23.34 -13.27
N ILE A 267 13.08 -23.80 -12.41
CA ILE A 267 14.35 -24.41 -12.81
C ILE A 267 14.13 -25.76 -13.50
N THR A 268 13.01 -26.43 -13.20
CA THR A 268 12.71 -27.79 -13.66
C THR A 268 11.65 -27.84 -14.74
N LEU A 269 11.20 -26.69 -15.25
CA LEU A 269 10.23 -26.63 -16.34
C LEU A 269 10.86 -27.06 -17.66
N GLU A 270 10.12 -27.86 -18.42
CA GLU A 270 10.46 -28.26 -19.78
C GLU A 270 10.03 -27.18 -20.79
N ASP A 271 10.62 -27.21 -21.99
CA ASP A 271 10.22 -26.28 -23.06
C ASP A 271 8.75 -26.49 -23.41
N LYS A 272 8.01 -25.37 -23.56
CA LYS A 272 6.56 -25.30 -23.83
C LYS A 272 5.66 -25.70 -22.66
N ASP A 273 6.21 -25.91 -21.47
CA ASP A 273 5.39 -26.04 -20.27
C ASP A 273 4.54 -24.78 -20.06
N VAL A 274 3.26 -24.99 -19.76
CA VAL A 274 2.31 -23.96 -19.38
C VAL A 274 1.59 -24.40 -18.11
N ILE A 275 1.74 -23.61 -17.05
CA ILE A 275 1.11 -23.86 -15.76
C ILE A 275 0.28 -22.64 -15.38
N GLU A 276 -0.95 -22.87 -14.96
CA GLU A 276 -1.89 -21.84 -14.53
C GLU A 276 -2.49 -22.20 -13.18
N GLY A 277 -2.83 -21.17 -12.40
CA GLY A 277 -3.46 -21.32 -11.10
C GLY A 277 -3.97 -20.01 -10.56
N GLU A 278 -4.40 -20.05 -9.32
CA GLU A 278 -4.88 -18.89 -8.57
C GLU A 278 -3.82 -18.41 -7.58
N PHE A 279 -3.85 -17.12 -7.28
CA PHE A 279 -3.11 -16.55 -6.16
C PHE A 279 -3.99 -15.68 -5.28
N ALA A 280 -3.59 -15.52 -4.03
CA ALA A 280 -4.21 -14.61 -3.08
C ALA A 280 -3.16 -13.86 -2.27
N ILE A 281 -3.37 -12.56 -2.09
CA ILE A 281 -2.62 -11.69 -1.19
C ILE A 281 -3.52 -11.39 0.02
N THR A 282 -3.03 -11.73 1.21
CA THR A 282 -3.71 -11.53 2.48
C THR A 282 -2.80 -10.83 3.47
N ALA A 283 -3.40 -10.15 4.44
CA ALA A 283 -2.71 -9.61 5.60
C ALA A 283 -3.57 -9.91 6.84
N HIS A 284 -3.97 -8.92 7.62
CA HIS A 284 -4.95 -9.17 8.69
C HIS A 284 -6.33 -9.58 8.14
N PRO A 285 -7.05 -10.53 8.78
CA PRO A 285 -8.36 -10.99 8.30
C PRO A 285 -9.44 -9.89 8.19
N SER A 286 -9.28 -8.73 8.84
CA SER A 286 -10.23 -7.63 8.71
C SER A 286 -10.10 -6.82 7.42
N SER A 287 -8.95 -6.85 6.74
CA SER A 287 -8.73 -6.08 5.51
C SER A 287 -9.26 -6.79 4.25
N GLY A 288 -9.72 -8.03 4.36
CA GLY A 288 -10.07 -8.84 3.19
C GLY A 288 -8.82 -9.32 2.44
N SER A 289 -9.00 -9.69 1.18
CA SER A 289 -7.94 -10.24 0.34
C SER A 289 -7.96 -9.65 -1.07
N ILE A 290 -6.82 -9.72 -1.74
CA ILE A 290 -6.72 -9.52 -3.19
C ILE A 290 -6.46 -10.89 -3.80
N GLY A 291 -7.06 -11.21 -4.94
CA GLY A 291 -6.80 -12.48 -5.60
C GLY A 291 -6.89 -12.40 -7.11
N GLY A 292 -6.42 -13.43 -7.77
CA GLY A 292 -6.52 -13.55 -9.21
C GLY A 292 -5.78 -14.78 -9.73
N ILE A 293 -5.29 -14.68 -10.96
CA ILE A 293 -4.67 -15.80 -11.67
C ILE A 293 -3.18 -15.57 -11.86
N TYR A 294 -2.40 -16.65 -11.77
CA TYR A 294 -1.02 -16.68 -12.22
C TYR A 294 -0.88 -17.60 -13.44
N LYS A 295 0.10 -17.30 -14.28
CA LYS A 295 0.49 -18.13 -15.42
C LYS A 295 2.00 -18.19 -15.53
N VAL A 296 2.54 -19.37 -15.78
CA VAL A 296 3.96 -19.61 -16.06
C VAL A 296 4.06 -20.30 -17.41
N GLU A 297 4.91 -19.79 -18.29
CA GLU A 297 5.15 -20.36 -19.62
C GLU A 297 6.65 -20.40 -19.91
N LYS A 298 7.17 -21.58 -20.26
CA LYS A 298 8.57 -21.75 -20.69
C LYS A 298 8.65 -21.77 -22.21
N LYS A 299 9.48 -20.90 -22.79
CA LYS A 299 9.80 -20.85 -24.22
C LYS A 299 11.31 -20.76 -24.42
N GLY A 300 11.93 -21.87 -24.80
CA GLY A 300 13.38 -21.99 -24.89
C GLY A 300 14.04 -21.67 -23.54
N SER A 301 15.00 -20.74 -23.54
CA SER A 301 15.69 -20.32 -22.31
C SER A 301 14.90 -19.35 -21.44
N VAL A 302 13.76 -18.83 -21.91
CA VAL A 302 12.99 -17.79 -21.23
C VAL A 302 11.75 -18.38 -20.55
N THR A 303 11.58 -18.10 -19.27
CA THR A 303 10.32 -18.35 -18.55
C THR A 303 9.58 -17.05 -18.37
N GLN A 304 8.35 -16.95 -18.88
CA GLN A 304 7.45 -15.85 -18.59
C GLN A 304 6.56 -16.20 -17.40
N VAL A 305 6.44 -15.29 -16.44
CA VAL A 305 5.51 -15.39 -15.31
C VAL A 305 4.56 -14.20 -15.36
N LYS A 306 3.27 -14.43 -15.21
CA LYS A 306 2.25 -13.39 -15.14
C LYS A 306 1.43 -13.49 -13.86
N LEU A 307 1.12 -12.35 -13.25
CA LEU A 307 0.10 -12.24 -12.20
C LEU A 307 -0.96 -11.22 -12.62
N HIS A 308 -2.22 -11.63 -12.61
CA HIS A 308 -3.35 -10.75 -12.87
C HIS A 308 -4.35 -10.85 -11.71
N PRO A 309 -4.49 -9.83 -10.83
CA PRO A 309 -5.45 -9.80 -9.73
C PRO A 309 -6.91 -9.61 -10.23
N SER A 310 -7.38 -10.54 -11.05
CA SER A 310 -8.69 -10.55 -11.72
C SER A 310 -9.89 -10.48 -10.76
N ASN A 311 -9.74 -11.00 -9.54
CA ASN A 311 -10.79 -10.95 -8.52
C ASN A 311 -10.87 -9.56 -7.85
N GLY A 312 -9.84 -8.73 -8.03
CA GLY A 312 -9.75 -7.42 -7.41
C GLY A 312 -9.60 -7.52 -5.89
N TRP A 313 -10.07 -6.50 -5.18
CA TRP A 313 -10.15 -6.54 -3.73
C TRP A 313 -11.49 -7.11 -3.26
N MET A 314 -11.41 -8.11 -2.40
CA MET A 314 -12.53 -8.82 -1.78
C MET A 314 -12.62 -8.42 -0.30
N PRO A 315 -13.32 -7.32 0.04
CA PRO A 315 -13.48 -6.88 1.43
C PRO A 315 -14.35 -7.85 2.23
N ILE A 316 -14.13 -7.88 3.55
CA ILE A 316 -14.98 -8.63 4.50
C ILE A 316 -15.78 -7.63 5.35
N PRO A 317 -16.90 -7.07 4.84
CA PRO A 317 -17.65 -6.06 5.56
C PRO A 317 -18.44 -6.68 6.72
N LYS A 318 -17.96 -6.46 7.96
CA LYS A 318 -18.67 -6.89 9.18
C LYS A 318 -19.87 -6.00 9.54
N LYS A 319 -20.02 -4.82 8.93
CA LYS A 319 -21.06 -3.81 9.27
C LYS A 319 -21.84 -3.37 8.04
N MET A 320 -23.12 -3.03 8.23
CA MET A 320 -24.00 -2.54 7.15
C MET A 320 -23.52 -1.21 6.56
N SER A 321 -22.98 -0.30 7.38
CA SER A 321 -22.38 0.97 6.91
C SER A 321 -21.23 0.73 5.93
N LEU A 322 -20.42 -0.30 6.16
CA LEU A 322 -19.33 -0.68 5.27
C LEU A 322 -19.83 -1.36 4.01
N LYS A 323 -20.90 -2.16 4.09
CA LYS A 323 -21.55 -2.72 2.90
C LYS A 323 -21.99 -1.60 1.96
N PHE A 324 -22.55 -0.51 2.49
CA PHE A 324 -22.92 0.67 1.70
C PHE A 324 -21.70 1.38 1.09
N LEU A 325 -20.66 1.66 1.90
CA LEU A 325 -19.43 2.31 1.41
C LEU A 325 -18.81 1.51 0.25
N TYR A 326 -18.73 0.18 0.39
CA TYR A 326 -18.15 -0.70 -0.61
C TYR A 326 -19.09 -1.10 -1.75
N SER A 327 -20.40 -0.88 -1.62
CA SER A 327 -21.35 -1.09 -2.71
C SER A 327 -21.41 0.10 -3.65
N VAL A 328 -21.23 1.31 -3.11
CA VAL A 328 -21.21 2.56 -3.89
C VAL A 328 -19.82 2.79 -4.51
N GLY A 329 -18.75 2.40 -3.82
CA GLY A 329 -17.37 2.52 -4.32
C GLY A 329 -16.88 1.29 -5.09
N LYS A 330 -17.41 1.00 -6.28
CA LYS A 330 -16.89 -0.07 -7.17
C LYS A 330 -15.37 0.05 -7.40
N ILE A 331 -14.89 1.29 -7.42
CA ILE A 331 -13.47 1.67 -7.49
C ILE A 331 -12.63 0.86 -6.52
N PHE A 332 -12.99 0.85 -5.22
CA PHE A 332 -12.22 0.19 -4.16
C PHE A 332 -11.97 -1.30 -4.46
N LYS A 333 -12.93 -1.97 -5.09
CA LYS A 333 -12.85 -3.39 -5.40
C LYS A 333 -12.16 -3.67 -6.73
N ASN A 334 -12.34 -2.79 -7.71
CA ASN A 334 -12.01 -3.11 -9.10
C ASN A 334 -10.67 -2.53 -9.55
N TRP A 335 -10.14 -1.51 -8.89
CA TRP A 335 -8.87 -0.91 -9.31
C TRP A 335 -7.71 -1.93 -9.36
N PRO A 336 -7.60 -2.98 -8.51
CA PRO A 336 -6.51 -3.94 -8.68
C PRO A 336 -6.64 -4.72 -9.99
N LYS A 337 -7.87 -4.97 -10.47
CA LYS A 337 -8.14 -5.73 -11.72
C LYS A 337 -7.63 -5.03 -12.98
N THR A 338 -7.23 -3.77 -12.87
CA THR A 338 -6.63 -3.07 -14.01
C THR A 338 -5.14 -3.33 -14.11
N TYR A 339 -4.52 -4.06 -13.18
CA TYR A 339 -3.10 -4.36 -13.18
C TYR A 339 -2.80 -5.74 -13.78
N GLU A 340 -1.65 -5.87 -14.42
CA GLU A 340 -0.99 -7.14 -14.75
C GLU A 340 0.50 -6.99 -14.47
N TRP A 341 1.09 -7.95 -13.75
CA TRP A 341 2.53 -8.07 -13.62
C TRP A 341 3.04 -9.11 -14.60
N THR A 342 4.16 -8.82 -15.25
CA THR A 342 4.88 -9.80 -16.07
C THR A 342 6.35 -9.81 -15.67
N GLY A 343 6.92 -11.00 -15.43
CA GLY A 343 8.34 -11.22 -15.25
C GLY A 343 8.89 -12.18 -16.31
N TYR A 344 10.02 -11.82 -16.91
CA TYR A 344 10.77 -12.66 -17.84
C TYR A 344 12.06 -13.12 -17.18
N ILE A 345 12.18 -14.41 -16.96
CA ILE A 345 13.33 -15.02 -16.28
C ILE A 345 14.18 -15.74 -17.32
N LYS A 346 15.47 -15.40 -17.37
CA LYS A 346 16.45 -15.95 -18.31
C LYS A 346 17.56 -16.66 -17.54
N GLU A 347 17.88 -17.89 -17.94
CA GLU A 347 19.08 -18.62 -17.48
C GLU A 347 20.23 -18.29 -18.43
N ASN A 348 21.37 -17.85 -17.89
CA ASN A 348 22.58 -17.61 -18.70
C ASN A 348 23.46 -18.87 -18.75
N GLU A 349 24.53 -18.83 -19.55
CA GLU A 349 25.48 -19.95 -19.72
C GLU A 349 26.21 -20.35 -18.42
N GLN A 350 26.24 -19.45 -17.43
CA GLN A 350 26.84 -19.68 -16.10
C GLN A 350 25.81 -20.16 -15.06
N GLN A 351 24.58 -20.52 -15.48
CA GLN A 351 23.47 -20.93 -14.61
C GLN A 351 23.02 -19.85 -13.61
N LEU A 352 23.31 -18.59 -13.90
CA LEU A 352 22.72 -17.45 -13.20
C LEU A 352 21.37 -17.13 -13.83
N PHE A 353 20.43 -16.72 -12.99
CA PHE A 353 19.09 -16.37 -13.41
C PHE A 353 18.89 -14.87 -13.30
N PHE A 354 18.39 -14.25 -14.36
CA PHE A 354 18.07 -12.82 -14.40
C PHE A 354 16.58 -12.63 -14.63
N ILE A 355 15.98 -11.65 -13.96
CA ILE A 355 14.60 -11.25 -14.16
C ILE A 355 14.51 -9.82 -14.67
N GLU A 356 13.68 -9.65 -15.69
CA GLU A 356 13.15 -8.36 -16.11
C GLU A 356 11.64 -8.41 -15.85
N SER A 357 11.12 -7.56 -14.96
CA SER A 357 9.69 -7.58 -14.62
C SER A 357 9.10 -6.21 -14.45
N GLU A 358 7.84 -6.06 -14.86
CA GLU A 358 7.10 -4.80 -14.89
C GLU A 358 5.62 -5.01 -14.49
N TRP A 359 4.99 -3.92 -14.04
CA TRP A 359 3.53 -3.84 -13.93
C TRP A 359 2.98 -2.97 -15.06
N LYS A 360 1.84 -3.37 -15.60
CA LYS A 360 1.10 -2.61 -16.62
C LYS A 360 -0.37 -2.48 -16.25
N ARG A 361 -0.99 -1.41 -16.74
CA ARG A 361 -2.44 -1.25 -16.73
C ARG A 361 -3.04 -1.94 -17.96
N ILE A 362 -3.95 -2.90 -17.77
CA ILE A 362 -4.52 -3.71 -18.86
C ILE A 362 -5.97 -3.38 -19.21
N ASN A 363 -6.59 -2.43 -18.50
CA ASN A 363 -7.99 -2.05 -18.68
C ASN A 363 -8.16 -0.52 -18.66
N GLU A 364 -7.80 0.18 -19.73
CA GLU A 364 -8.33 1.53 -20.01
C GLU A 364 -9.76 1.43 -20.56
N ASN A 365 -10.70 0.91 -19.76
CA ASN A 365 -12.11 1.12 -20.04
C ASN A 365 -12.53 2.47 -19.45
N LYS A 366 -12.50 3.49 -20.30
CA LYS A 366 -13.47 4.61 -20.45
C LYS A 366 -14.49 4.86 -19.32
N PHE A 367 -14.09 4.93 -18.05
CA PHE A 367 -15.02 5.27 -16.96
C PHE A 367 -14.90 6.70 -16.46
N TYR A 368 -13.96 7.50 -16.99
CA TYR A 368 -13.81 8.90 -16.60
C TYR A 368 -13.44 9.82 -17.77
N LYS A 369 -14.42 10.07 -18.65
CA LYS A 369 -14.66 11.45 -19.09
C LYS A 369 -15.90 11.91 -18.34
N LYS A 370 -15.71 12.76 -17.34
CA LYS A 370 -16.76 13.70 -16.95
C LYS A 370 -16.46 14.97 -17.75
N ASP A 371 -17.36 15.27 -18.68
CA ASP A 371 -17.61 16.65 -19.09
C ASP A 371 -18.10 17.47 -17.88
#